data_AF-A0A957FMB1-F1
#
_entry.id   AF-A0A957FMB1-F1
#
_cell.length_a   1.000
_cell.length_b   1.000
_cell.length_c   1.000
_cell.angle_alpha   90.00
_cell.angle_beta   90.00
_cell.angle_gamma   90.00
#
_symmetry.space_group_name_H-M   'P 1'
#
loop_
_entity.id
_entity.type
_entity.pdbx_description
1 polymer ?
#
loop_
_entity_poly.entity_id
_entity_poly.type
_entity_poly.pdbx_seq_one_letter_code
_entity_poly.pdbx_strand_id
1 'polypeptide(L)'
;MKSVSFVRRGALLGLLSLLSLATAVGLLQANTADTFSLYLPITMVAPPPPPPPVPPEHVATFPLLGAGCPANIAHNEATDWFYVTNEGIGYYSVSLLRQRQFDRNIFTGNWPVHVTSDPDSSRVYVSNVLGTNGKGTISLFNADQVIAETLAHHG
;
A
#
# COMPACT_ATOMS: atom_id res chain seq x y z
N MET A 1 -33.15 -87.20 29.14
CA MET A 1 -32.73 -87.84 27.87
C MET A 1 -33.74 -87.45 26.77
N LYS A 2 -33.22 -86.83 25.70
CA LYS A 2 -33.68 -86.74 24.29
C LYS A 2 -35.10 -86.24 23.93
N SER A 3 -35.09 -85.30 22.98
CA SER A 3 -36.19 -84.63 22.25
C SER A 3 -36.99 -85.60 21.33
N VAL A 4 -38.10 -85.19 20.72
CA VAL A 4 -38.27 -84.55 19.38
C VAL A 4 -39.83 -84.41 19.21
N SER A 5 -40.47 -83.35 18.69
CA SER A 5 -40.60 -82.97 17.28
C SER A 5 -41.36 -81.62 17.07
N PHE A 6 -41.00 -81.00 15.94
CA PHE A 6 -41.60 -79.94 15.12
C PHE A 6 -43.14 -79.74 15.14
N VAL A 7 -43.62 -78.52 14.82
CA VAL A 7 -44.50 -78.23 13.65
C VAL A 7 -44.98 -76.75 13.53
N ARG A 8 -44.80 -76.22 12.31
CA ARG A 8 -45.57 -75.27 11.45
C ARG A 8 -45.79 -73.77 11.72
N ARG A 9 -45.71 -73.09 10.56
CA ARG A 9 -46.00 -71.71 10.17
C ARG A 9 -47.51 -71.38 10.13
N GLY A 10 -47.85 -70.10 10.31
CA GLY A 10 -49.06 -69.41 9.85
C GLY A 10 -49.07 -67.98 10.42
N ALA A 11 -48.93 -66.90 9.64
CA ALA A 11 -49.97 -66.27 8.79
C ALA A 11 -51.25 -66.00 9.63
N LEU A 12 -51.85 -64.81 9.72
CA LEU A 12 -52.27 -63.94 8.63
C LEU A 12 -53.07 -62.74 9.23
N LEU A 13 -52.87 -61.53 8.67
CA LEU A 13 -53.82 -60.43 8.37
C LEU A 13 -54.80 -59.83 9.41
N GLY A 14 -54.89 -58.50 9.37
CA GLY A 14 -56.06 -57.68 9.78
C GLY A 14 -55.66 -56.25 10.15
N LEU A 15 -55.38 -55.34 9.20
CA LEU A 15 -56.29 -54.40 8.50
C LEU A 15 -56.90 -53.28 9.37
N LEU A 16 -56.56 -52.04 8.96
CA LEU A 16 -57.21 -50.72 9.10
C LEU A 16 -57.42 -50.14 10.51
N SER A 17 -56.63 -49.14 10.92
CA SER A 17 -56.76 -47.70 10.59
C SER A 17 -57.92 -47.00 11.30
N LEU A 18 -57.60 -46.14 12.29
CA LEU A 18 -58.08 -44.75 12.32
C LEU A 18 -57.30 -43.93 13.36
N LEU A 19 -56.84 -42.78 12.85
CA LEU A 19 -55.98 -41.79 13.46
C LEU A 19 -56.66 -41.09 14.63
N SER A 20 -55.98 -40.97 15.78
CA SER A 20 -56.27 -39.89 16.73
C SER A 20 -54.95 -39.25 17.15
N LEU A 21 -54.85 -37.94 16.89
CA LEU A 21 -53.74 -37.09 17.26
C LEU A 21 -54.02 -36.57 18.69
N ALA A 22 -53.28 -37.04 19.67
CA ALA A 22 -53.31 -36.50 21.03
C ALA A 22 -51.88 -36.38 21.58
N THR A 23 -51.51 -35.15 21.89
CA THR A 23 -50.21 -34.72 22.38
C THR A 23 -50.14 -34.77 23.92
N ALA A 24 -48.93 -34.96 24.45
CA ALA A 24 -48.53 -34.93 25.87
C ALA A 24 -48.84 -36.23 26.66
N VAL A 25 -47.94 -36.82 27.45
CA VAL A 25 -46.92 -36.25 28.34
C VAL A 25 -45.71 -37.20 28.34
N GLY A 26 -44.53 -36.71 27.95
CA GLY A 26 -43.29 -37.43 28.20
C GLY A 26 -42.99 -37.41 29.69
N LEU A 27 -43.19 -38.56 30.36
CA LEU A 27 -42.64 -38.79 31.69
C LEU A 27 -41.12 -38.68 31.60
N LEU A 28 -40.55 -37.63 32.21
CA LEU A 28 -39.12 -37.53 32.46
C LEU A 28 -38.71 -38.70 33.38
N GLN A 29 -38.20 -39.79 32.79
CA GLN A 29 -37.23 -40.61 33.50
C GLN A 29 -35.89 -39.89 33.39
N ALA A 30 -35.43 -39.36 34.53
CA ALA A 30 -34.15 -38.69 34.68
C ALA A 30 -33.04 -39.59 34.13
N ASN A 31 -32.44 -39.19 33.02
CA ASN A 31 -31.23 -39.83 32.52
C ASN A 31 -30.07 -38.85 32.71
N THR A 32 -29.13 -39.29 33.55
CA THR A 32 -27.94 -38.57 33.99
C THR A 32 -27.00 -38.28 32.83
N ALA A 33 -27.03 -37.05 32.33
CA ALA A 33 -25.92 -36.40 31.64
C ALA A 33 -26.14 -34.89 31.63
N ASP A 34 -26.31 -34.31 32.82
CA ASP A 34 -26.27 -32.86 32.99
C ASP A 34 -24.79 -32.46 33.00
N THR A 35 -24.17 -32.45 31.82
CA THR A 35 -22.85 -31.86 31.64
C THR A 35 -23.00 -30.35 31.74
N PHE A 36 -22.86 -29.84 32.97
CA PHE A 36 -22.58 -28.43 33.21
C PHE A 36 -21.27 -28.09 32.49
N SER A 37 -21.39 -27.69 31.23
CA SER A 37 -20.27 -27.15 30.46
C SER A 37 -19.94 -25.81 31.10
N LEU A 38 -18.91 -25.80 31.94
CA LEU A 38 -18.34 -24.57 32.49
C LEU A 38 -17.74 -23.80 31.32
N TYR A 39 -18.57 -22.98 30.68
CA TYR A 39 -18.10 -21.89 29.85
C TYR A 39 -17.33 -20.94 30.78
N LEU A 40 -16.01 -21.13 30.89
CA LEU A 40 -15.15 -20.03 31.28
C LEU A 40 -15.46 -18.89 30.29
N PRO A 41 -15.81 -17.68 30.74
CA PRO A 41 -15.80 -16.56 29.83
C PRO A 41 -14.36 -16.48 29.33
N ILE A 42 -14.12 -16.85 28.07
CA ILE A 42 -12.93 -16.41 27.37
C ILE A 42 -13.08 -14.90 27.42
N THR A 43 -12.33 -14.25 28.30
CA THR A 43 -12.22 -12.80 28.25
C THR A 43 -11.61 -12.55 26.89
N MET A 44 -12.42 -11.99 25.98
CA MET A 44 -11.88 -11.49 24.72
C MET A 44 -11.02 -10.30 25.11
N VAL A 45 -9.75 -10.56 25.43
CA VAL A 45 -8.75 -9.52 25.57
C VAL A 45 -8.63 -8.94 24.17
N ALA A 46 -9.14 -7.71 24.01
CA ALA A 46 -8.97 -6.99 22.77
C ALA A 46 -7.47 -7.01 22.40
N PRO A 47 -7.10 -7.27 21.14
CA PRO A 47 -5.71 -7.21 20.74
C PRO A 47 -5.13 -5.85 21.18
N PRO A 48 -3.88 -5.83 21.66
CA PRO A 48 -3.26 -4.59 22.10
C PRO A 48 -3.35 -3.56 20.97
N PRO A 49 -3.61 -2.28 21.29
CA PRO A 49 -3.66 -1.24 20.27
C PRO A 49 -2.35 -1.24 19.48
N PRO A 50 -2.38 -0.97 18.15
CA PRO A 50 -1.15 -0.85 17.37
C PRO A 50 -0.23 0.19 18.02
N PRO A 51 1.10 -0.04 18.01
CA PRO A 51 2.03 0.94 18.54
C PRO A 51 1.82 2.29 17.85
N PRO A 52 2.03 3.41 18.57
CA PRO A 52 1.97 4.73 17.96
C PRO A 52 2.90 4.78 16.73
N PRO A 53 2.49 5.45 15.64
CA PRO A 53 3.39 5.69 14.52
C PRO A 53 4.70 6.33 15.02
N VAL A 54 5.84 5.79 14.62
CA VAL A 54 7.14 6.40 14.91
C VAL A 54 7.16 7.80 14.27
N PRO A 55 7.45 8.87 15.03
CA PRO A 55 7.55 10.21 14.45
C PRO A 55 8.63 10.25 13.36
N PRO A 56 8.47 11.07 12.30
CA PRO A 56 9.53 11.29 11.33
C PRO A 56 10.81 11.82 12.00
N GLU A 57 11.95 11.23 11.65
CA GLU A 57 13.26 11.72 12.07
C GLU A 57 13.83 12.68 11.01
N HIS A 58 14.38 13.81 11.46
CA HIS A 58 15.17 14.68 10.57
C HIS A 58 16.56 14.07 10.37
N VAL A 59 16.80 13.51 9.18
CA VAL A 59 18.04 12.76 8.90
C VAL A 59 19.20 13.69 8.53
N ALA A 60 18.95 14.71 7.68
CA ALA A 60 19.99 15.63 7.21
C ALA A 60 19.42 16.85 6.46
N THR A 61 20.28 17.86 6.27
CA THR A 61 20.08 19.00 5.37
C THR A 61 21.34 19.21 4.55
N PHE A 62 21.20 19.43 3.24
CA PHE A 62 22.32 19.66 2.32
C PHE A 62 22.15 21.01 1.62
N PRO A 63 23.20 21.83 1.52
CA PRO A 63 23.10 23.13 0.87
C PRO A 63 23.01 22.98 -0.66
N LEU A 64 22.09 23.72 -1.28
CA LEU A 64 22.00 23.87 -2.73
C LEU A 64 22.76 25.15 -3.13
N LEU A 65 23.97 25.00 -3.64
CA LEU A 65 24.83 26.15 -3.91
C LEU A 65 24.26 26.97 -5.08
N GLY A 66 24.06 28.26 -4.87
CA GLY A 66 23.49 29.16 -5.88
C GLY A 66 21.98 29.02 -6.12
N ALA A 67 21.29 28.20 -5.32
CA ALA A 67 19.83 28.13 -5.30
C ALA A 67 19.27 29.21 -4.37
N GLY A 68 18.49 30.15 -4.90
CA GLY A 68 17.89 31.20 -4.07
C GLY A 68 16.52 30.85 -3.50
N CYS A 69 15.71 30.12 -4.25
CA CYS A 69 14.34 29.77 -3.87
C CYS A 69 14.00 28.34 -4.36
N PRO A 70 14.51 27.29 -3.71
CA PRO A 70 14.13 25.91 -4.06
C PRO A 70 12.65 25.67 -3.78
N ALA A 71 11.88 25.20 -4.77
CA ALA A 71 10.41 25.11 -4.67
C ALA A 71 9.85 23.70 -4.93
N ASN A 72 10.24 23.06 -6.03
CA ASN A 72 9.78 21.73 -6.41
C ASN A 72 10.95 20.77 -6.58
N ILE A 73 10.72 19.47 -6.35
CA ILE A 73 11.72 18.41 -6.47
C ILE A 73 11.15 17.21 -7.25
N ALA A 74 11.97 16.61 -8.13
CA ALA A 74 11.70 15.34 -8.80
C ALA A 74 12.85 14.36 -8.57
N HIS A 75 12.53 13.07 -8.43
CA HIS A 75 13.49 11.97 -8.32
C HIS A 75 13.36 11.05 -9.52
N ASN A 76 14.48 10.75 -10.16
CA ASN A 76 14.56 9.71 -11.18
C ASN A 76 15.13 8.45 -10.53
N GLU A 77 14.26 7.49 -10.22
CA GLU A 77 14.62 6.25 -9.51
C GLU A 77 15.60 5.33 -10.28
N ALA A 78 15.61 5.38 -11.61
CA ALA A 78 16.54 4.60 -12.43
C ALA A 78 17.99 5.11 -12.32
N THR A 79 18.17 6.40 -12.06
CA THR A 79 19.49 7.05 -12.05
C THR A 79 19.89 7.59 -10.67
N ASP A 80 18.97 7.65 -9.72
CA ASP A 80 19.12 8.29 -8.40
C ASP A 80 19.42 9.81 -8.45
N TRP A 81 19.09 10.46 -9.57
CA TRP A 81 19.17 11.92 -9.67
C TRP A 81 17.94 12.59 -9.08
N PHE A 82 18.19 13.63 -8.30
CA PHE A 82 17.19 14.58 -7.85
C PHE A 82 17.37 15.90 -8.59
N TYR A 83 16.25 16.49 -8.99
CA TYR A 83 16.16 17.76 -9.69
C TYR A 83 15.34 18.71 -8.85
N VAL A 84 15.88 19.89 -8.50
CA VAL A 84 15.19 20.88 -7.68
C VAL A 84 15.06 22.19 -8.45
N THR A 85 13.84 22.68 -8.69
CA THR A 85 13.66 23.99 -9.35
C THR A 85 14.06 25.13 -8.42
N ASN A 86 14.81 26.08 -8.97
CA ASN A 86 15.12 27.34 -8.29
C ASN A 86 14.16 28.42 -8.81
N GLU A 87 13.05 28.59 -8.10
CA GLU A 87 11.93 29.42 -8.51
C GLU A 87 12.22 30.93 -8.39
N GLY A 88 11.57 31.74 -9.23
CA GLY A 88 11.47 33.17 -9.04
C GLY A 88 12.12 33.97 -10.15
N ILE A 89 11.73 35.25 -10.22
CA ILE A 89 12.29 36.20 -11.17
C ILE A 89 13.79 36.37 -10.88
N GLY A 90 14.63 36.23 -11.91
CA GLY A 90 16.09 36.30 -11.77
C GLY A 90 16.75 34.95 -11.48
N TYR A 91 15.97 33.87 -11.34
CA TYR A 91 16.47 32.51 -11.31
C TYR A 91 16.13 31.78 -12.61
N TYR A 92 17.04 30.91 -13.02
CA TYR A 92 16.99 30.30 -14.34
C TYR A 92 17.39 28.83 -14.36
N SER A 93 17.45 28.20 -13.19
CA SER A 93 18.15 26.93 -13.02
C SER A 93 17.40 25.89 -12.24
N VAL A 94 17.83 24.65 -12.44
CA VAL A 94 17.49 23.49 -11.63
C VAL A 94 18.77 22.99 -10.97
N SER A 95 18.72 22.75 -9.66
CA SER A 95 19.79 22.14 -8.89
C SER A 95 19.74 20.62 -9.03
N LEU A 96 20.89 19.99 -9.26
CA LEU A 96 21.03 18.55 -9.33
C LEU A 96 21.67 18.01 -8.06
N LEU A 97 21.13 16.90 -7.57
CA LEU A 97 21.68 16.17 -6.44
C LEU A 97 21.69 14.68 -6.70
N ARG A 98 22.67 14.00 -6.10
CA ARG A 98 22.75 12.54 -6.07
C ARG A 98 23.46 12.12 -4.79
N GLN A 99 23.08 10.97 -4.22
CA GLN A 99 23.71 10.46 -2.99
C GLN A 99 23.78 11.48 -1.85
N ARG A 100 22.76 12.35 -1.75
CA ARG A 100 22.67 13.43 -0.76
C ARG A 100 23.77 14.50 -0.89
N GLN A 101 24.28 14.73 -2.09
CA GLN A 101 25.23 15.79 -2.38
C GLN A 101 24.74 16.64 -3.54
N PHE A 102 24.89 17.96 -3.40
CA PHE A 102 24.72 18.89 -4.50
C PHE A 102 25.83 18.66 -5.52
N ASP A 103 25.46 18.59 -6.80
CA ASP A 103 26.38 18.44 -7.91
C ASP A 103 26.57 19.78 -8.63
N ARG A 104 25.51 20.27 -9.29
CA ARG A 104 25.55 21.52 -10.05
C ARG A 104 24.16 22.12 -10.26
N ASN A 105 24.14 23.32 -10.83
CA ASN A 105 22.95 23.91 -11.44
C ASN A 105 22.99 23.76 -12.96
N ILE A 106 21.85 23.44 -13.57
CA ILE A 106 21.68 23.49 -15.02
C ILE A 106 20.71 24.61 -15.40
N PHE A 107 20.94 25.26 -16.54
CA PHE A 107 20.07 26.32 -17.03
C PHE A 107 18.85 25.72 -17.73
N THR A 108 17.65 26.16 -17.35
CA THR A 108 16.39 25.61 -17.88
C THR A 108 15.50 26.67 -18.51
N GLY A 109 15.64 27.94 -18.15
CA GLY A 109 14.74 29.00 -18.60
C GLY A 109 14.29 29.88 -17.43
N ASN A 110 13.62 30.99 -17.71
CA ASN A 110 13.35 32.00 -16.67
C ASN A 110 12.15 31.63 -15.80
N TRP A 111 12.36 31.73 -14.49
CA TRP A 111 11.40 31.36 -13.46
C TRP A 111 10.91 29.91 -13.62
N PRO A 112 11.79 28.91 -13.41
CA PRO A 112 11.39 27.51 -13.40
C PRO A 112 10.55 27.23 -12.16
N VAL A 113 9.39 26.58 -12.33
CA VAL A 113 8.45 26.34 -11.22
C VAL A 113 8.20 24.88 -10.93
N HIS A 114 8.25 24.01 -11.94
CA HIS A 114 7.99 22.59 -11.75
C HIS A 114 8.97 21.75 -12.57
N VAL A 115 9.40 20.62 -11.99
CA VAL A 115 10.22 19.62 -12.66
C VAL A 115 9.58 18.24 -12.51
N THR A 116 9.66 17.44 -13.56
CA THR A 116 9.36 16.01 -13.51
C THR A 116 10.40 15.24 -14.29
N SER A 117 10.68 14.00 -13.86
CA SER A 117 11.61 13.10 -14.52
C SER A 117 10.92 11.78 -14.80
N ASP A 118 11.11 11.28 -16.02
CA ASP A 118 10.63 9.99 -16.47
C ASP A 118 11.79 8.97 -16.39
N PRO A 119 11.72 7.99 -15.47
CA PRO A 119 12.75 6.95 -15.33
C PRO A 119 12.91 6.07 -16.58
N ASP A 120 11.82 5.84 -17.33
CA ASP A 120 11.81 4.90 -18.46
C ASP A 120 12.39 5.54 -19.72
N SER A 121 12.00 6.79 -20.00
CA SER A 121 12.47 7.49 -21.21
C SER A 121 13.76 8.31 -21.01
N SER A 122 14.29 8.34 -19.78
CA SER A 122 15.44 9.18 -19.40
C SER A 122 15.25 10.66 -19.79
N ARG A 123 14.04 11.19 -19.59
CA ARG A 123 13.69 12.58 -19.91
C ARG A 123 13.35 13.36 -18.66
N VAL A 124 13.74 14.64 -18.65
CA VAL A 124 13.39 15.60 -17.61
C VAL A 124 12.70 16.79 -18.25
N TYR A 125 11.56 17.17 -17.69
CA TYR A 125 10.74 18.26 -18.18
C TYR A 125 10.65 19.32 -17.10
N VAL A 126 10.94 20.57 -17.46
CA VAL A 126 10.91 21.72 -16.55
C VAL A 126 10.00 22.78 -17.14
N SER A 127 9.01 23.24 -16.37
CA SER A 127 8.16 24.36 -16.77
C SER A 127 8.74 25.69 -16.30
N ASN A 128 8.80 26.65 -17.21
CA ASN A 128 9.31 28.00 -16.97
C ASN A 128 8.16 28.99 -17.20
N VAL A 129 7.88 29.85 -16.21
CA VAL A 129 6.73 30.77 -16.26
C VAL A 129 6.97 31.91 -17.23
N LEU A 130 8.20 32.38 -17.32
CA LEU A 130 8.57 33.49 -18.20
C LEU A 130 9.56 32.98 -19.23
N GLY A 131 9.16 32.95 -20.48
CA GLY A 131 10.02 32.60 -21.61
C GLY A 131 10.08 33.72 -22.64
N THR A 132 10.51 33.36 -23.84
CA THR A 132 10.64 34.29 -24.96
C THR A 132 9.30 34.98 -25.25
N ASN A 133 9.31 36.31 -25.36
CA ASN A 133 8.13 37.14 -25.60
C ASN A 133 7.04 37.07 -24.50
N GLY A 134 7.43 36.76 -23.25
CA GLY A 134 6.52 36.76 -22.10
C GLY A 134 5.58 35.56 -22.02
N LYS A 135 5.83 34.50 -22.80
CA LYS A 135 5.07 33.25 -22.75
C LYS A 135 5.82 32.19 -21.96
N GLY A 136 5.10 31.32 -21.24
CA GLY A 136 5.71 30.17 -20.57
C GLY A 136 6.28 29.16 -21.57
N THR A 137 7.31 28.42 -21.16
CA THR A 137 7.98 27.39 -21.97
C THR A 137 8.19 26.11 -21.18
N ILE A 138 8.41 24.99 -21.88
CA ILE A 138 8.88 23.74 -21.29
C ILE A 138 10.28 23.45 -21.84
N SER A 139 11.22 23.16 -20.95
CA SER A 139 12.55 22.70 -21.31
C SER A 139 12.63 21.20 -21.12
N LEU A 140 13.11 20.53 -22.17
CA LEU A 140 13.28 19.09 -22.24
C LEU A 140 14.77 18.78 -22.21
N PHE A 141 15.17 17.92 -21.28
CA PHE A 141 16.52 17.43 -21.17
C PHE A 141 16.54 15.91 -21.31
N ASN A 142 17.52 15.40 -22.05
CA ASN A 142 17.89 13.99 -21.92
C ASN A 142 18.74 13.84 -20.66
N ALA A 143 18.32 12.98 -19.74
CA ALA A 143 18.95 12.82 -18.43
C ALA A 143 20.42 12.38 -18.53
N ASP A 144 20.77 11.62 -19.57
CA ASP A 144 22.13 11.23 -19.92
C ASP A 144 23.00 12.40 -20.40
N GLN A 145 22.44 13.32 -21.18
CA GLN A 145 23.15 14.51 -21.67
C GLN A 145 23.33 15.57 -20.57
N VAL A 146 22.38 15.66 -19.64
CA VAL A 146 22.54 16.45 -18.42
C VAL A 146 23.78 15.99 -17.65
N ILE A 147 24.13 14.70 -17.68
CA ILE A 147 25.29 14.11 -17.02
C ILE A 147 26.60 14.31 -17.82
N ALA A 148 26.52 14.43 -19.15
CA ALA A 148 27.67 14.41 -20.05
C ALA A 148 28.57 15.67 -20.04
N GLU A 149 28.08 16.84 -19.59
CA GLU A 149 28.92 18.06 -19.47
C GLU A 149 30.00 17.95 -18.37
N THR A 150 29.95 16.92 -17.53
CA THR A 150 30.91 16.68 -16.43
C THR A 150 32.32 16.30 -16.91
N LEU A 151 32.48 15.78 -18.13
CA LEU A 151 33.78 15.30 -18.65
C LEU A 151 34.57 16.34 -19.46
N ALA A 152 34.00 17.49 -19.77
CA ALA A 152 34.66 18.52 -20.57
C ALA A 152 35.32 19.65 -19.75
N HIS A 153 35.09 19.71 -18.43
CA HIS A 153 35.64 20.77 -17.56
C HIS A 153 36.89 20.34 -16.75
N HIS A 154 37.48 19.19 -17.07
CA HIS A 154 38.73 18.69 -16.47
C HIS A 154 39.84 18.42 -17.52
N GLY A 155 39.82 19.13 -18.65
CA GLY A 155 40.88 19.12 -19.67
C GLY A 155 41.64 20.43 -19.75
#